data_AF-A0A162NJJ1-F1
#
_entry.id   AF-A0A162NJJ1-F1
#
_cell.length_a   1.000
_cell.length_b   1.000
_cell.length_c   1.000
_cell.angle_alpha   90.00
_cell.angle_beta   90.00
_cell.angle_gamma   90.00
#
_symmetry.space_group_name_H-M   'P 1'
#
loop_
_entity.id
_entity.type
_entity.pdbx_description
1 polymer ?
#
loop_
_entity_poly.entity_id
_entity_poly.type
_entity_poly.pdbx_seq_one_letter_code
_entity_poly.pdbx_strand_id
1 'polypeptide(L)'
;MERAWARETGLGWIGKNGNLITRQNGSFFFIATLITDLEADQYDDPYAKDYCGTCTKCIDACPTEAIEPDRVINGSKCISYFTIELKEELIPAAEKGRFENWLFGCDICQDVCPWNRFSTPSKEEQFTPIPELFQLKPADWEAMGEEKFRKLFRNSPLKRTKYKGIIRNLRFLELPG
;
A
#
# COMPACT_ATOMS: atom_id res chain seq x y z
N MET A 1 -3.42 6.57 11.06
CA MET A 1 -4.30 7.20 12.08
C MET A 1 -5.77 7.01 11.70
N GLU A 2 -6.07 7.24 10.43
CA GLU A 2 -7.34 7.09 9.71
C GLU A 2 -7.99 5.70 9.92
N ARG A 3 -7.20 4.62 9.84
CA ARG A 3 -7.71 3.25 10.06
C ARG A 3 -8.30 3.03 11.46
N ALA A 4 -7.74 3.68 12.48
CA ALA A 4 -8.25 3.59 13.84
C ALA A 4 -9.63 4.24 13.93
N TRP A 5 -9.76 5.48 13.42
CA TRP A 5 -11.05 6.17 13.33
C TRP A 5 -12.08 5.37 12.55
N ALA A 6 -11.71 4.84 11.39
CA ALA A 6 -12.61 4.02 10.58
C ALA A 6 -13.15 2.79 11.32
N ARG A 7 -12.35 2.17 12.20
CA ARG A 7 -12.83 1.08 13.05
C ARG A 7 -13.79 1.60 14.13
N GLU A 8 -13.45 2.70 14.79
CA GLU A 8 -14.28 3.30 15.85
C GLU A 8 -15.62 3.81 15.30
N THR A 9 -15.70 4.19 14.02
CA THR A 9 -16.93 4.60 13.35
C THR A 9 -17.60 3.46 12.56
N GLY A 10 -17.34 2.21 12.93
CA GLY A 10 -18.08 1.06 12.37
C GLY A 10 -17.80 0.71 10.90
N LEU A 11 -16.78 1.28 10.24
CA LEU A 11 -16.54 1.03 8.81
C LEU A 11 -15.99 -0.38 8.53
N GLY A 12 -15.27 -0.99 9.48
CA GLY A 12 -14.70 -2.32 9.31
C GLY A 12 -13.74 -2.71 10.43
N TRP A 13 -13.06 -3.85 10.27
CA TRP A 13 -12.07 -4.32 11.25
C TRP A 13 -10.64 -4.18 10.71
N ILE A 14 -9.67 -4.08 11.62
CA ILE A 14 -8.26 -4.06 11.24
C ILE A 14 -7.79 -5.50 11.05
N GLY A 15 -7.34 -5.87 9.85
CA GLY A 15 -6.76 -7.18 9.56
C GLY A 15 -5.41 -7.40 10.23
N LYS A 16 -4.94 -8.65 10.26
CA LYS A 16 -3.56 -8.96 10.72
C LYS A 16 -2.49 -8.27 9.87
N ASN A 17 -2.78 -7.98 8.60
CA ASN A 17 -1.93 -7.17 7.71
C ASN A 17 -2.03 -5.65 7.97
N GLY A 18 -2.71 -5.21 9.03
CA GLY A 18 -2.81 -3.80 9.42
C GLY A 18 -3.76 -2.94 8.56
N ASN A 19 -4.38 -3.49 7.51
CA ASN A 19 -5.36 -2.79 6.69
C ASN A 19 -6.76 -2.82 7.31
N LEU A 20 -7.59 -1.82 7.02
CA LEU A 20 -9.02 -1.89 7.29
C LEU A 20 -9.66 -2.84 6.27
N ILE A 21 -10.56 -3.71 6.73
CA ILE A 21 -11.24 -4.69 5.89
C ILE A 21 -12.75 -4.57 6.12
N THR A 22 -13.51 -4.65 5.03
CA THR A 22 -14.97 -4.80 5.05
C THR A 22 -15.36 -6.16 4.46
N ARG A 23 -16.55 -6.66 4.83
CA ARG A 23 -17.02 -7.95 4.30
C ARG A 23 -17.36 -7.87 2.81
N GLN A 24 -17.78 -6.69 2.35
CA GLN A 24 -18.31 -6.46 1.01
C GLN A 24 -17.23 -6.10 0.01
N ASN A 25 -16.16 -5.41 0.44
CA ASN A 25 -15.16 -4.85 -0.49
C ASN A 25 -13.73 -5.30 -0.21
N GLY A 26 -13.49 -6.14 0.82
CA GLY A 26 -12.14 -6.52 1.19
C GLY A 26 -11.39 -5.31 1.75
N SER A 27 -10.24 -4.98 1.19
CA SER A 27 -9.35 -3.88 1.63
C SER A 27 -8.91 -2.95 0.49
N PHE A 28 -9.37 -3.18 -0.74
CA PHE A 28 -9.05 -2.36 -1.91
C PHE A 28 -9.96 -1.14 -2.01
N PHE A 29 -9.80 -0.21 -1.06
CA PHE A 29 -10.48 1.08 -1.04
C PHE A 29 -9.61 2.14 -0.36
N PHE A 30 -9.96 3.41 -0.57
CA PHE A 30 -9.34 4.53 0.13
C PHE A 30 -10.17 4.91 1.35
N ILE A 31 -9.50 5.41 2.39
CA ILE A 31 -10.13 5.96 3.59
C ILE A 31 -9.78 7.44 3.63
N ALA A 32 -10.79 8.25 3.96
CA ALA A 32 -10.62 9.66 4.28
C ALA A 32 -11.28 9.93 5.63
N THR A 33 -10.84 10.99 6.30
CA THR A 33 -11.42 11.44 7.56
C THR A 33 -11.74 12.93 7.43
N LEU A 34 -12.95 13.31 7.84
CA LEU A 34 -13.39 14.69 7.94
C LEU A 34 -13.59 15.01 9.41
N ILE A 35 -12.85 15.99 9.92
CA ILE A 35 -13.03 16.53 11.27
C ILE A 35 -13.94 17.74 11.15
N THR A 36 -14.99 17.77 11.97
CA THR A 36 -15.98 18.85 11.99
C THR A 36 -16.42 19.11 13.43
N ASP A 37 -16.88 20.33 13.67
CA ASP A 37 -17.55 20.77 14.89
C ASP A 37 -19.08 20.58 14.84
N LEU A 38 -19.61 20.09 13.72
CA LEU A 38 -21.02 19.72 13.59
C LEU A 38 -21.32 18.49 14.43
N GLU A 39 -22.37 18.57 15.23
CA GLU A 39 -22.91 17.42 15.95
C GLU A 39 -23.66 16.50 14.97
N ALA A 40 -23.38 15.20 15.05
CA ALA A 40 -24.13 14.20 14.30
C ALA A 40 -25.44 13.88 15.03
N ASP A 41 -26.54 13.75 14.29
CA ASP A 41 -27.82 13.31 14.84
C ASP A 41 -27.72 11.90 15.46
N GLN A 42 -26.84 11.06 14.91
CA GLN A 42 -26.55 9.70 15.35
C GLN A 42 -25.07 9.36 15.11
N TYR A 43 -24.49 8.57 16.03
CA TYR A 43 -23.13 8.03 15.91
C TYR A 43 -23.20 6.53 15.69
N ASP A 44 -22.33 6.04 14.80
CA ASP A 44 -22.16 4.60 14.58
C ASP A 44 -21.40 3.94 15.74
N ASP A 45 -21.73 2.68 16.02
CA ASP A 45 -20.98 1.88 16.99
C ASP A 45 -19.64 1.39 16.39
N PRO A 46 -18.58 1.26 17.21
CA PRO A 46 -17.33 0.64 16.78
C PRO A 46 -17.52 -0.76 16.20
N TYR A 47 -16.75 -1.07 15.16
CA TYR A 47 -16.80 -2.39 14.56
C TYR A 47 -16.21 -3.45 15.50
N ALA A 48 -17.08 -4.21 16.15
CA ALA A 48 -16.67 -5.14 17.21
C ALA A 48 -16.13 -6.49 16.69
N LYS A 49 -16.52 -6.92 15.48
CA LYS A 49 -16.23 -8.28 15.00
C LYS A 49 -14.89 -8.34 14.27
N ASP A 50 -14.03 -9.25 14.69
CA ASP A 50 -12.84 -9.66 13.93
C ASP A 50 -13.15 -10.88 13.08
N TYR A 51 -12.79 -10.81 11.80
CA TYR A 51 -12.98 -11.90 10.84
C TYR A 51 -11.67 -12.48 10.30
N CYS A 52 -10.51 -12.13 10.89
CA CYS A 52 -9.27 -12.83 10.62
C CYS A 52 -9.26 -14.23 11.26
N GLY A 53 -9.76 -14.36 12.48
CA GLY A 53 -9.73 -15.63 13.23
C GLY A 53 -8.32 -16.23 13.26
N THR A 54 -8.23 -17.53 12.94
CA THR A 54 -6.95 -18.27 12.91
C THR A 54 -6.13 -18.06 11.63
N CYS A 55 -6.64 -17.32 10.63
CA CYS A 55 -5.95 -17.12 9.35
C CYS A 55 -4.60 -16.40 9.53
N THR A 56 -3.54 -16.88 8.86
CA THR A 56 -2.18 -16.30 8.88
C THR A 56 -1.64 -15.96 7.49
N LYS A 57 -2.41 -16.16 6.41
CA LYS A 57 -1.93 -16.05 5.01
C LYS A 57 -1.08 -14.80 4.71
N CYS A 58 -1.47 -13.63 5.22
CA CYS A 58 -0.72 -12.39 4.99
C CYS A 58 0.64 -12.40 5.70
N ILE A 59 0.70 -12.93 6.93
CA ILE A 59 1.93 -13.10 7.72
C ILE A 59 2.86 -14.06 6.97
N ASP A 60 2.33 -15.22 6.60
CA ASP A 60 3.10 -16.28 5.95
C ASP A 60 3.64 -15.87 4.56
N ALA A 61 2.91 -15.01 3.85
CA ALA A 61 3.30 -14.55 2.52
C ALA A 61 4.18 -13.29 2.52
N CYS A 62 4.32 -12.58 3.64
CA CYS A 62 5.10 -11.34 3.68
C CYS A 62 6.60 -11.63 3.49
N PRO A 63 7.23 -11.24 2.36
CA PRO A 63 8.58 -11.71 2.05
C PRO A 63 9.64 -11.22 3.04
N THR A 64 9.37 -10.09 3.68
CA THR A 64 10.25 -9.42 4.63
C THR A 64 9.91 -9.67 6.10
N GLU A 65 8.88 -10.48 6.37
CA GLU A 65 8.39 -10.76 7.73
C GLU A 65 8.07 -9.47 8.51
N ALA A 66 7.49 -8.48 7.81
CA ALA A 66 7.16 -7.18 8.37
C ALA A 66 5.88 -7.20 9.24
N ILE A 67 5.09 -8.26 9.18
CA ILE A 67 3.85 -8.39 9.95
C ILE A 67 4.16 -9.10 11.27
N GLU A 68 4.20 -8.33 12.34
CA GLU A 68 4.46 -8.79 13.70
C GLU A 68 3.14 -9.21 14.39
N PRO A 69 3.21 -9.86 15.58
CA PRO A 69 2.04 -10.13 16.39
C PRO A 69 1.19 -8.86 16.64
N ASP A 70 -0.06 -9.07 17.05
CA ASP A 70 -0.99 -7.99 17.40
C ASP A 70 -1.24 -6.96 16.28
N ARG A 71 -1.12 -7.40 15.02
CA ARG A 71 -1.41 -6.59 13.82
C ARG A 71 -0.43 -5.42 13.64
N VAL A 72 0.73 -5.51 14.26
CA VAL A 72 1.79 -4.50 14.15
C VAL A 72 2.55 -4.70 12.85
N ILE A 73 2.76 -3.60 12.12
CA ILE A 73 3.56 -3.61 10.89
C ILE A 73 4.89 -2.93 11.19
N ASN A 74 5.97 -3.70 11.11
CA ASN A 74 7.32 -3.19 11.23
C ASN A 74 7.71 -2.43 9.95
N GLY A 75 7.63 -1.10 10.02
CA GLY A 75 7.99 -0.22 8.90
C GLY A 75 9.42 -0.43 8.42
N SER A 76 10.35 -0.75 9.32
CA SER A 76 11.76 -1.03 9.00
C SER A 76 11.98 -2.39 8.31
N LYS A 77 10.91 -3.12 8.00
CA LYS A 77 10.93 -4.33 7.16
C LYS A 77 9.94 -4.24 5.99
N CYS A 78 8.94 -3.37 6.05
CA CYS A 78 7.85 -3.34 5.07
C CYS A 78 8.32 -2.82 3.71
N ILE A 79 8.13 -3.61 2.64
CA ILE A 79 8.46 -3.23 1.25
C ILE A 79 7.76 -1.92 0.86
N SER A 80 6.48 -1.76 1.22
CA SER A 80 5.73 -0.52 0.93
C SER A 80 6.36 0.70 1.62
N TYR A 81 6.78 0.57 2.88
CA TYR A 81 7.50 1.65 3.57
C TYR A 81 8.84 1.96 2.89
N PHE A 82 9.63 0.93 2.58
CA PHE A 82 10.92 1.11 1.93
C PHE A 82 10.80 1.82 0.58
N THR A 83 9.83 1.42 -0.23
CA THR A 83 9.68 1.96 -1.58
C THR A 83 9.00 3.33 -1.63
N ILE A 84 8.23 3.70 -0.60
CA ILE A 84 7.44 4.95 -0.58
C ILE A 84 7.99 5.99 0.39
N GLU A 85 8.25 5.61 1.64
CA GLU A 85 8.45 6.56 2.75
C GLU A 85 9.91 6.69 3.20
N LEU A 86 10.75 5.67 2.95
CA LEU A 86 12.15 5.66 3.37
C LEU A 86 12.87 6.88 2.77
N LYS A 87 13.35 7.77 3.65
CA LYS A 87 14.07 8.99 3.26
C LYS A 87 15.55 8.74 3.06
N GLU A 88 16.09 7.74 3.75
CA GLU A 88 17.45 7.28 3.58
C GLU A 88 17.69 6.83 2.14
N GLU A 89 18.87 7.13 1.62
CA GLU A 89 19.21 6.77 0.24
C GLU A 89 19.47 5.27 0.06
N LEU A 90 19.59 4.50 1.15
CA LEU A 90 19.97 3.10 1.10
C LEU A 90 18.93 2.21 1.80
N ILE A 91 18.39 1.27 1.03
CA ILE A 91 17.61 0.15 1.57
C ILE A 91 18.61 -0.84 2.20
N PRO A 92 18.34 -1.40 3.39
CA PRO A 92 19.25 -2.34 4.05
C PRO A 92 19.60 -3.51 3.13
N ALA A 93 20.90 -3.84 3.03
CA ALA A 93 21.38 -4.92 2.17
C ALA A 93 20.79 -6.30 2.54
N ALA A 94 20.39 -6.48 3.80
CA ALA A 94 19.70 -7.67 4.28
C ALA A 94 18.35 -7.94 3.57
N GLU A 95 17.74 -6.92 2.96
CA GLU A 95 16.47 -7.06 2.25
C GLU A 95 16.64 -7.36 0.75
N LYS A 96 17.89 -7.48 0.26
CA LYS A 96 18.17 -7.71 -1.16
C LYS A 96 17.50 -8.99 -1.64
N GLY A 97 16.82 -8.91 -2.78
CA GLY A 97 16.10 -10.04 -3.40
C GLY A 97 14.73 -10.35 -2.80
N ARG A 98 14.29 -9.65 -1.74
CA ARG A 98 13.00 -9.92 -1.07
C ARG A 98 11.83 -9.08 -1.60
N PHE A 99 12.08 -8.13 -2.50
CA PHE A 99 11.05 -7.19 -2.97
C PHE A 99 10.20 -7.73 -4.12
N GLU A 100 10.46 -8.93 -4.66
CA GLU A 100 9.64 -9.55 -5.73
C GLU A 100 9.27 -8.61 -6.89
N ASN A 101 10.22 -7.74 -7.30
CA ASN A 101 10.05 -6.72 -8.36
C ASN A 101 9.11 -5.56 -8.03
N TRP A 102 8.66 -5.42 -6.78
CA TRP A 102 7.87 -4.27 -6.32
C TRP A 102 8.70 -2.99 -6.30
N LEU A 103 8.52 -2.15 -7.33
CA LEU A 103 9.21 -0.86 -7.50
C LEU A 103 8.63 0.26 -6.62
N PHE A 104 7.31 0.23 -6.37
CA PHE A 104 6.58 1.23 -5.60
C PHE A 104 5.37 0.58 -4.93
N GLY A 105 5.30 0.67 -3.59
CA GLY A 105 4.28 -0.03 -2.82
C GLY A 105 4.50 -1.54 -2.76
N CYS A 106 3.57 -2.26 -2.14
CA CYS A 106 3.54 -3.71 -2.11
C CYS A 106 2.15 -4.17 -1.69
N ASP A 107 1.49 -4.99 -2.52
CA ASP A 107 0.13 -5.47 -2.26
C ASP A 107 0.08 -6.95 -1.85
N ILE A 108 1.22 -7.64 -1.70
CA ILE A 108 1.28 -9.09 -1.39
C ILE A 108 0.36 -9.48 -0.22
N CYS A 109 0.42 -8.73 0.88
CA CYS A 109 -0.38 -9.01 2.08
C CYS A 109 -1.89 -8.78 1.89
N GLN A 110 -2.27 -7.99 0.88
CA GLN A 110 -3.65 -7.79 0.45
C GLN A 110 -4.04 -8.87 -0.56
N ASP A 111 -3.21 -9.17 -1.55
CA ASP A 111 -3.50 -10.16 -2.61
C ASP A 111 -3.82 -11.55 -2.05
N VAL A 112 -3.10 -11.98 -1.00
CA VAL A 112 -3.35 -13.27 -0.34
C VAL A 112 -4.52 -13.25 0.67
N CYS A 113 -5.07 -12.07 0.99
CA CYS A 113 -6.13 -11.92 1.97
C CYS A 113 -7.45 -12.52 1.46
N PRO A 114 -8.05 -13.50 2.16
CA PRO A 114 -9.29 -14.15 1.70
C PRO A 114 -10.48 -13.21 1.51
N TRP A 115 -10.48 -12.06 2.18
CA TRP A 115 -11.55 -11.07 2.10
C TRP A 115 -11.49 -10.23 0.81
N ASN A 116 -10.34 -10.17 0.14
CA ASN A 116 -10.21 -9.43 -1.12
C ASN A 116 -10.84 -10.15 -2.32
N ARG A 117 -11.27 -11.40 -2.17
CA ARG A 117 -12.13 -12.06 -3.18
C ARG A 117 -13.48 -11.37 -3.39
N PHE A 118 -13.89 -10.53 -2.45
CA PHE A 118 -15.12 -9.76 -2.52
C PHE A 118 -14.91 -8.37 -3.13
N SER A 119 -13.66 -7.95 -3.36
CA SER A 119 -13.34 -6.67 -3.99
C SER A 119 -13.77 -6.64 -5.46
N THR A 120 -14.24 -5.49 -5.91
CA THR A 120 -14.63 -5.25 -7.31
C THR A 120 -13.80 -4.11 -7.88
N PRO A 121 -13.43 -4.14 -9.18
CA PRO A 121 -12.77 -3.02 -9.83
C PRO A 121 -13.54 -1.71 -9.64
N SER A 122 -12.80 -0.62 -9.44
CA SER A 122 -13.40 0.71 -9.36
C SER A 122 -14.05 1.10 -10.69
N LYS A 123 -15.10 1.91 -10.61
CA LYS A 123 -15.72 2.59 -11.76
C LYS A 123 -15.34 4.07 -11.84
N GLU A 124 -14.55 4.56 -10.90
CA GLU A 124 -14.07 5.94 -10.88
C GLU A 124 -13.00 6.13 -11.95
N GLU A 125 -13.29 6.96 -12.95
CA GLU A 125 -12.42 7.19 -14.10
C GLU A 125 -11.08 7.79 -13.66
N GLN A 126 -11.07 8.63 -12.62
CA GLN A 126 -9.84 9.24 -12.08
C GLN A 126 -8.86 8.23 -11.48
N PHE A 127 -9.31 7.01 -11.17
CA PHE A 127 -8.45 5.93 -10.68
C PHE A 127 -7.91 5.03 -11.81
N THR A 128 -8.21 5.35 -13.06
CA THR A 128 -7.63 4.65 -14.21
C THR A 128 -6.11 4.83 -14.20
N PRO A 129 -5.31 3.74 -14.26
CA PRO A 129 -3.87 3.85 -14.30
C PRO A 129 -3.36 4.64 -15.52
N ILE A 130 -2.24 5.34 -15.35
CA ILE A 130 -1.57 6.06 -16.44
C ILE A 130 -1.12 5.05 -17.50
N PRO A 131 -1.63 5.09 -18.75
CA PRO A 131 -1.36 4.05 -19.76
C PRO A 131 0.12 3.85 -20.07
N GLU A 132 0.91 4.92 -20.05
CA GLU A 132 2.35 4.90 -20.29
C GLU A 132 3.08 4.01 -19.28
N LEU A 133 2.56 3.86 -18.05
CA LEU A 133 3.17 3.03 -17.02
C LEU A 133 3.35 1.58 -17.47
N PHE A 134 2.41 1.03 -18.24
CA PHE A 134 2.44 -0.35 -18.72
C PHE A 134 3.48 -0.59 -19.83
N GLN A 135 4.06 0.47 -20.38
CA GLN A 135 5.04 0.40 -21.48
C GLN A 135 6.47 0.67 -20.98
N LEU A 136 6.64 1.18 -19.76
CA LEU A 136 7.95 1.51 -19.21
C LEU A 136 8.74 0.25 -18.85
N LYS A 137 9.93 0.11 -19.43
CA LYS A 137 10.96 -0.86 -19.03
C LYS A 137 11.89 -0.24 -17.98
N PRO A 138 12.68 -1.06 -17.26
CA PRO A 138 13.68 -0.57 -16.32
C PRO A 138 14.56 0.56 -16.88
N ALA A 139 15.09 0.43 -18.10
CA ALA A 139 15.93 1.45 -18.73
C ALA A 139 15.19 2.78 -19.00
N ASP A 140 13.87 2.74 -19.25
CA ASP A 140 13.06 3.94 -19.53
C ASP A 140 12.90 4.82 -18.29
N TRP A 141 12.89 4.21 -17.10
CA TRP A 141 12.83 4.94 -15.83
C TRP A 141 14.07 5.79 -15.61
N GLU A 142 15.27 5.28 -15.92
CA GLU A 142 16.50 6.06 -15.81
C GLU A 142 16.62 7.10 -16.93
N ALA A 143 16.20 6.75 -18.15
CA ALA A 143 16.29 7.62 -19.31
C ALA A 143 15.30 8.80 -19.27
N MET A 144 14.15 8.68 -18.58
CA MET A 144 13.15 9.75 -18.59
C MET A 144 13.62 11.03 -17.89
N GLY A 145 14.47 10.90 -16.86
CA GLY A 145 14.90 12.02 -16.04
C GLY A 145 13.78 12.63 -15.16
N GLU A 146 14.20 13.46 -14.20
CA GLU A 146 13.29 13.99 -13.17
C GLU A 146 12.19 14.90 -13.74
N GLU A 147 12.49 15.72 -14.76
CA GLU A 147 11.51 16.65 -15.33
C GLU A 147 10.34 15.90 -15.98
N LYS A 148 10.64 14.88 -16.81
CA LYS A 148 9.62 14.06 -17.46
C LYS A 148 8.84 13.24 -16.44
N PHE A 149 9.52 12.67 -15.43
CA PHE A 149 8.86 11.98 -14.32
C PHE A 149 7.83 12.88 -13.62
N ARG A 150 8.21 14.13 -13.28
CA ARG A 150 7.31 15.07 -12.60
C ARG A 150 6.11 15.46 -13.46
N LYS A 151 6.29 15.57 -14.79
CA LYS A 151 5.20 15.84 -15.73
C LYS A 151 4.24 14.65 -15.86
N LEU A 152 4.78 13.44 -16.07
CA LEU A 152 4.02 12.22 -16.29
C LEU A 152 3.23 11.81 -15.03
N PHE A 153 3.88 11.81 -13.86
CA PHE A 153 3.28 11.33 -12.60
C PHE A 153 2.73 12.44 -11.70
N ARG A 154 2.41 13.62 -12.26
CA ARG A 154 1.99 14.80 -11.48
C ARG A 154 0.80 14.56 -10.55
N ASN A 155 -0.12 13.69 -10.98
CA ASN A 155 -1.36 13.32 -10.30
C ASN A 155 -1.35 11.86 -9.82
N SER A 156 -0.17 11.25 -9.70
CA SER A 156 -0.02 9.86 -9.26
C SER A 156 0.62 9.81 -7.86
N PRO A 157 0.26 8.82 -7.03
CA PRO A 157 0.96 8.53 -5.78
C PRO A 157 2.48 8.31 -5.95
N LEU A 158 2.95 7.89 -7.14
CA LEU A 158 4.38 7.75 -7.47
C LEU A 158 5.21 9.01 -7.18
N LYS A 159 4.59 10.19 -7.22
CA LYS A 159 5.23 11.46 -6.86
C LYS A 159 5.74 11.49 -5.42
N ARG A 160 5.15 10.71 -4.50
CA ARG A 160 5.50 10.68 -3.08
C ARG A 160 6.93 10.21 -2.83
N THR A 161 7.36 9.15 -3.53
CA THR A 161 8.74 8.64 -3.50
C THR A 161 9.75 9.58 -4.17
N LYS A 162 9.26 10.44 -5.08
CA LYS A 162 10.06 11.30 -5.98
C LYS A 162 10.92 10.48 -6.95
N TYR A 163 11.44 11.13 -7.98
CA TYR A 163 12.27 10.49 -9.01
C TYR A 163 13.47 9.75 -8.39
N LYS A 164 14.22 10.41 -7.51
CA LYS A 164 15.40 9.82 -6.84
C LYS A 164 15.07 8.52 -6.09
N GLY A 165 13.94 8.47 -5.39
CA GLY A 165 13.54 7.26 -4.68
C GLY A 165 13.13 6.11 -5.62
N ILE A 166 12.48 6.42 -6.74
CA ILE A 166 12.16 5.41 -7.77
C ILE A 166 13.44 4.84 -8.38
N ILE A 167 14.42 5.68 -8.70
CA ILE A 167 15.73 5.22 -9.21
C ILE A 167 16.49 4.40 -8.17
N ARG A 168 16.44 4.79 -6.89
CA ARG A 168 16.99 3.97 -5.80
C ARG A 168 16.34 2.58 -5.76
N ASN A 169 15.01 2.52 -5.79
CA ASN A 169 14.27 1.25 -5.76
C ASN A 169 14.60 0.40 -6.98
N LEU A 170 14.66 1.01 -8.17
CA LEU A 170 15.01 0.34 -9.42
C LEU A 170 16.40 -0.32 -9.35
N ARG A 171 17.40 0.43 -8.87
CA ARG A 171 18.77 -0.08 -8.70
C ARG A 171 18.85 -1.17 -7.67
N PHE A 172 18.05 -1.10 -6.61
CA PHE A 172 17.97 -2.14 -5.58
C PHE A 172 17.41 -3.45 -6.11
N LEU A 173 16.45 -3.39 -7.04
CA LEU A 173 15.81 -4.58 -7.62
C LEU A 173 16.70 -5.31 -8.64
N GLU A 174 17.71 -4.65 -9.22
CA GLU A 174 18.61 -5.24 -10.24
C GLU A 174 17.84 -5.92 -11.40
N LEU A 175 16.73 -5.32 -11.84
CA LEU A 175 15.86 -5.89 -12.88
C LEU A 175 16.61 -6.05 -14.21
N PRO A 176 16.43 -7.16 -14.94
CA PRO A 176 16.96 -7.31 -16.29
C PRO A 176 16.33 -6.26 -17.23
N GLY A 177 17.17 -5.67 -18.09
CA GLY A 177 16.78 -4.61 -19.03
C GLY A 177 15.92 -5.07 -20.20
#